data_AF-A0ABD0KM38-F1
#
_entry.id   AF-A0ABD0KM38-F1
#
_cell.length_a   1.000
_cell.length_b   1.000
_cell.length_c   1.000
_cell.angle_alpha   90.00
_cell.angle_beta   90.00
_cell.angle_gamma   90.00
#
_symmetry.space_group_name_H-M   'P 1'
#
loop_
_entity.id
_entity.type
_entity.pdbx_description
1 polymer ?
#
loop_
_entity_poly.entity_id
_entity_poly.type
_entity_poly.pdbx_seq_one_letter_code
_entity_poly.pdbx_strand_id
1 'polypeptide(L)'
;MVVCWHSKLNRTISTRHLNVFQLVEYLHKEQTNMESTIQRAQLGANLPARRRKYWEMDHPLQRLRTRFNAGELTSFEILSAVRHIVQRF
;
A
#
# COMPACT_ATOMS: atom_id res chain seq x y z
N MET A 1 -2.99 10.47 -10.50
CA MET A 1 -3.06 9.65 -9.26
C MET A 1 -2.91 10.48 -7.96
N VAL A 2 -3.21 11.79 -7.96
CA VAL A 2 -3.03 12.67 -6.77
C VAL A 2 -4.33 12.86 -5.99
N VAL A 3 -5.48 12.46 -6.55
CA VAL A 3 -6.82 12.87 -6.07
C VAL A 3 -7.38 11.99 -4.94
N CYS A 4 -6.87 10.75 -4.80
CA CYS A 4 -7.45 9.75 -3.90
C CYS A 4 -7.21 10.04 -2.42
N TRP A 5 -6.01 10.53 -2.06
CA TRP A 5 -5.70 10.89 -0.67
C TRP A 5 -6.45 12.15 -0.23
N HIS A 6 -6.59 13.13 -1.13
CA HIS A 6 -7.28 14.37 -0.83
C HIS A 6 -8.78 14.15 -0.59
N SER A 7 -9.42 13.30 -1.41
CA SER A 7 -10.81 12.89 -1.21
C SER A 7 -11.00 12.09 0.09
N LYS A 8 -10.07 11.19 0.41
CA LYS A 8 -10.10 10.43 1.67
C LYS A 8 -9.93 11.34 2.89
N LEU A 9 -9.01 12.30 2.83
CA LEU A 9 -8.77 13.29 3.89
C LEU A 9 -10.03 14.13 4.13
N ASN A 10 -10.61 14.69 3.07
CA ASN A 10 -11.83 15.48 3.16
C ASN A 10 -13.02 14.67 3.70
N ARG A 11 -13.11 13.38 3.38
CA ARG A 11 -14.14 12.48 3.94
C ARG A 11 -13.90 12.14 5.41
N THR A 12 -12.65 12.02 5.83
CA THR A 12 -12.29 11.63 7.20
C THR A 12 -12.47 12.79 8.18
N ILE A 13 -12.23 14.01 7.71
CA ILE A 13 -12.27 15.23 8.54
C ILE A 13 -13.59 16.00 8.32
N SER A 14 -14.38 15.60 7.32
CA SER A 14 -15.69 16.15 6.95
C SER A 14 -15.68 17.67 6.70
N THR A 15 -14.53 18.26 6.41
CA THR A 15 -14.36 19.68 6.09
C THR A 15 -13.88 19.85 4.65
N ARG A 16 -14.47 20.80 3.91
CA ARG A 16 -14.11 21.12 2.51
C ARG A 16 -12.74 21.78 2.40
N HIS A 17 -12.32 22.50 3.43
CA HIS A 17 -11.03 23.17 3.55
C HIS A 17 -10.46 22.90 4.93
N LEU A 18 -9.43 22.07 4.99
CA LEU A 18 -8.72 21.78 6.22
C LEU A 18 -7.90 22.98 6.67
N ASN A 19 -8.01 23.35 7.94
CA ASN A 19 -7.00 24.21 8.55
C ASN A 19 -5.67 23.44 8.66
N VAL A 20 -4.54 24.12 8.46
CA VAL A 20 -3.18 23.56 8.59
C VAL A 20 -3.01 22.81 9.91
N PHE A 21 -3.58 23.30 11.00
CA PHE A 21 -3.53 22.62 12.30
C PHE A 21 -4.21 21.24 12.28
N GLN A 22 -5.42 21.15 11.72
CA GLN A 22 -6.15 19.89 11.58
C GLN A 22 -5.41 18.89 10.67
N LEU A 23 -4.70 19.40 9.66
CA LEU A 23 -3.87 18.59 8.79
C LEU A 23 -2.68 18.00 9.56
N VAL A 24 -2.00 18.81 10.35
CA VAL A 24 -0.86 18.38 11.17
C VAL A 24 -1.29 17.34 12.20
N GLU A 25 -2.40 17.57 12.92
CA GLU A 25 -2.93 16.59 13.87
C GLU A 25 -3.29 15.26 13.20
N TYR A 26 -3.91 15.32 12.03
CA TYR A 26 -4.24 14.12 11.25
C TYR A 26 -2.99 13.36 10.82
N LEU A 27 -1.98 14.06 10.29
CA LEU A 27 -0.72 13.46 9.87
C LEU A 27 0.02 12.82 11.05
N HIS A 28 0.02 13.48 12.21
CA HIS A 28 0.63 12.94 13.43
C HIS A 28 -0.06 11.64 13.85
N LYS A 29 -1.40 11.63 13.86
CA LYS A 29 -2.19 10.43 14.18
C LYS A 29 -1.93 9.27 13.20
N GLU A 30 -1.88 9.54 11.90
CA GLU A 30 -1.55 8.52 10.90
C GLU A 30 -0.12 7.99 11.08
N GLN A 31 0.84 8.85 11.42
CA GLN A 31 2.22 8.45 11.67
C GLN A 31 2.31 7.51 12.89
N THR A 32 1.67 7.84 14.01
CA THR A 32 1.62 6.98 15.20
C THR A 32 0.95 5.62 14.91
N ASN A 33 -0.12 5.61 14.11
CA ASN A 33 -0.76 4.36 13.67
C ASN A 33 0.18 3.50 12.83
N MET A 34 0.98 4.13 11.97
CA MET A 34 1.94 3.43 11.13
C MET A 34 3.12 2.87 11.95
N GLU A 35 3.66 3.67 12.87
CA GLU A 35 4.73 3.26 13.79
C GLU A 35 4.30 2.08 14.67
N SER A 36 3.09 2.12 15.24
CA SER A 36 2.54 1.00 16.03
C SER A 36 2.32 -0.26 15.18
N THR A 37 1.94 -0.10 13.91
CA THR A 37 1.83 -1.22 12.97
C THR A 37 3.21 -1.82 12.66
N ILE A 38 4.23 -1.00 12.44
CA ILE A 38 5.61 -1.43 12.20
C ILE A 38 6.17 -2.15 13.43
N GLN A 39 5.98 -1.60 14.63
CA GLN A 39 6.42 -2.24 15.87
C GLN A 39 5.72 -3.59 16.07
N ARG A 40 4.41 -3.68 15.81
CA ARG A 40 3.68 -4.95 15.84
C ARG A 40 4.22 -5.96 14.84
N ALA A 41 4.57 -5.53 13.63
CA ALA A 41 5.21 -6.40 12.63
C ALA A 41 6.56 -6.94 13.14
N GLN A 42 7.38 -6.06 13.72
CA GLN A 42 8.71 -6.42 14.24
C GLN A 42 8.64 -7.40 15.42
N LEU A 43 7.60 -7.28 16.26
CA LEU A 43 7.33 -8.18 17.38
C LEU A 43 6.67 -9.51 16.95
N GLY A 44 6.47 -9.74 15.65
CA GLY A 44 5.84 -10.95 15.13
C GLY A 44 4.34 -11.04 15.40
N ALA A 45 3.69 -9.94 15.79
CA ALA A 45 2.25 -9.92 16.01
C ALA A 45 1.50 -9.96 14.67
N ASN A 46 0.35 -10.63 14.65
CA ASN A 46 -0.54 -10.65 13.49
C ASN A 46 -0.94 -9.22 13.11
N LEU A 47 -0.45 -8.77 11.96
CA LEU A 47 -0.81 -7.48 11.38
C LEU A 47 -2.30 -7.47 11.03
N PRO A 48 -2.96 -6.29 11.04
CA PRO A 48 -4.33 -6.17 10.57
C PRO A 48 -4.47 -6.83 9.20
N ALA A 49 -5.56 -7.59 9.02
CA ALA A 49 -5.77 -8.41 7.84
C ALA A 49 -5.43 -7.63 6.57
N ARG A 50 -4.41 -8.10 5.85
CA ARG A 50 -3.95 -7.51 4.60
C ARG A 50 -5.17 -7.29 3.72
N ARG A 51 -5.41 -6.07 3.23
CA ARG A 51 -6.60 -5.80 2.42
C ARG A 51 -6.65 -6.82 1.29
N ARG A 52 -7.81 -7.44 1.08
CA ARG A 52 -8.03 -8.54 0.11
C ARG A 52 -7.36 -8.28 -1.24
N LYS A 53 -7.45 -7.04 -1.75
CA LYS A 53 -6.75 -6.56 -2.96
C LYS A 53 -5.24 -6.86 -2.96
N TYR A 54 -4.53 -6.55 -1.87
CA TYR A 54 -3.08 -6.78 -1.79
C TYR A 54 -2.74 -8.25 -1.58
N TRP A 55 -3.65 -9.04 -1.01
CA TRP A 55 -3.48 -10.50 -0.91
C TRP A 55 -3.64 -11.16 -2.28
N GLU A 56 -4.68 -10.78 -3.02
CA GLU A 56 -4.93 -11.27 -4.39
C GLU A 56 -3.81 -10.89 -5.36
N MET A 57 -3.16 -9.72 -5.15
CA MET A 57 -2.02 -9.28 -5.94
C MET A 57 -0.70 -10.00 -5.59
N ASP A 58 -0.59 -10.58 -4.40
CA ASP A 58 0.64 -11.20 -3.93
C ASP A 58 0.94 -12.52 -4.65
N HIS A 59 -0.09 -13.34 -4.88
CA HIS A 59 0.05 -14.63 -5.58
C HIS A 59 0.63 -14.48 -7.00
N PRO A 60 0.13 -13.58 -7.86
CA PRO A 60 0.72 -13.28 -9.16
C PRO A 60 2.17 -12.80 -9.07
N LEU A 61 2.49 -11.91 -8.13
CA LEU A 61 3.84 -11.37 -7.97
C LEU A 61 4.83 -12.43 -7.49
N GLN A 62 4.41 -13.31 -6.57
CA GLN A 62 5.24 -14.43 -6.13
C GLN A 62 5.53 -15.41 -7.27
N ARG A 63 4.51 -15.74 -8.10
CA ARG A 63 4.72 -16.59 -9.29
C ARG A 63 5.72 -15.97 -10.27
N LEU A 64 5.62 -14.66 -10.51
CA LEU A 64 6.56 -13.93 -11.37
C LEU A 64 7.98 -13.94 -10.82
N ARG A 65 8.14 -13.75 -9.51
CA ARG A 65 9.43 -13.84 -8.83
C ARG A 65 10.05 -15.23 -8.93
N THR A 66 9.27 -16.29 -8.77
CA THR A 66 9.75 -17.67 -8.92
C THR A 66 10.25 -17.93 -10.34
N ARG A 67 9.51 -17.46 -11.36
CA ARG A 67 9.91 -17.61 -12.77
C ARG A 67 11.13 -16.79 -13.16
N PHE A 68 11.30 -15.60 -12.57
CA PHE A 68 12.55 -14.83 -12.69
C PHE A 68 13.74 -15.58 -12.09
N ASN A 69 13.58 -16.08 -10.87
CA ASN A 69 14.63 -16.80 -10.16
C ASN A 69 14.99 -18.12 -10.85
N ALA A 70 14.05 -18.72 -11.58
CA ALA A 70 14.29 -19.89 -12.43
C ALA A 70 14.99 -19.55 -13.76
N GLY A 71 15.24 -18.27 -14.06
CA GLY A 71 15.90 -17.82 -15.29
C GLY A 71 15.01 -17.84 -16.54
N GLU A 72 13.70 -18.04 -16.38
CA GLU A 72 12.75 -18.14 -17.50
C GLU A 72 12.33 -16.79 -18.08
N LEU A 73 12.58 -15.70 -17.35
CA LEU A 73 12.11 -14.36 -17.68
C LEU A 73 13.25 -13.36 -17.63
N THR A 74 13.33 -12.53 -18.65
CA THR A 74 14.26 -11.41 -18.70
C THR A 74 13.76 -10.29 -17.79
N SER A 75 14.66 -9.51 -17.18
CA SER A 75 14.31 -8.40 -16.27
C SER A 75 13.24 -7.45 -16.83
N PHE A 76 13.25 -7.21 -18.14
CA PHE A 76 12.26 -6.37 -18.82
C PHE A 76 10.84 -6.96 -18.84
N GLU A 77 10.72 -8.28 -19.04
CA GLU A 77 9.44 -8.99 -19.11
C GLU A 77 8.74 -9.02 -17.76
N ILE A 78 9.52 -9.14 -16.68
CA ILE A 78 8.99 -9.04 -15.31
C ILE A 78 8.51 -7.64 -15.00
N LEU A 79 9.27 -6.61 -15.34
CA LEU A 79 8.86 -5.22 -15.10
C LEU A 79 7.56 -4.91 -15.84
N SER A 80 7.41 -5.39 -17.08
CA SER A 80 6.17 -5.27 -17.85
C SER A 80 5.01 -6.04 -17.20
N ALA A 81 5.21 -7.29 -16.80
CA ALA A 81 4.18 -8.12 -16.18
C ALA A 81 3.74 -7.60 -14.80
N VAL A 82 4.69 -7.12 -13.98
CA VAL A 82 4.42 -6.47 -12.69
C VAL A 82 3.60 -5.20 -12.90
N ARG A 83 3.95 -4.38 -13.90
CA ARG A 83 3.18 -3.18 -14.26
C ARG A 83 1.73 -3.53 -14.59
N HIS A 84 1.50 -4.56 -15.40
CA HIS A 84 0.15 -5.02 -15.74
C HIS A 84 -0.65 -5.52 -14.54
N ILE A 85 0.00 -6.24 -13.62
CA ILE A 85 -0.65 -6.70 -12.38
C ILE A 85 -1.04 -5.51 -11.50
N VAL A 86 -0.15 -4.55 -11.31
CA VAL A 86 -0.41 -3.36 -10.49
C VAL A 86 -1.50 -2.46 -11.10
N GLN A 87 -1.59 -2.38 -12.42
CA GLN A 87 -2.64 -1.60 -13.10
C GLN A 87 -4.03 -2.25 -13.04
N ARG A 88 -4.11 -3.57 -12.88
CA ARG A 88 -5.37 -4.32 -12.86
C ARG A 88 -6.14 -4.19 -11.54
N PHE A 89 -5.46 -3.82 -10.45
CA PHE A 89 -6.02 -3.78 -9.11
C PHE A 89 -6.08 -2.36 -8.57
#